data_AF-A0A2A9KZL4-F1
#
_entry.id   AF-A0A2A9KZL4-F1
#
_cell.length_a   1.000
_cell.length_b   1.000
_cell.length_c   1.000
_cell.angle_alpha   90.00
_cell.angle_beta   90.00
_cell.angle_gamma   90.00
#
_symmetry.space_group_name_H-M   'P 1'
#
loop_
_entity.id
_entity.type
_entity.pdbx_description
1 polymer ?
#
loop_
_entity_poly.entity_id
_entity_poly.type
_entity_poly.pdbx_seq_one_letter_code
_entity_poly.pdbx_strand_id
1 'polypeptide(L)'
;MSVTSSLTTWCVCAAALAIAASAFADTDAPASVRLSNGHALQQDGKRLVEVDAAHRRTTTVRLPIALRRAVASASSIGFPSASSKVIDGKEFVLVLVNQSSSDNPMGYCGAGEEGTLYALQVSGNVATSRYAMPVQSCLNDISLDTGVNNRSPYGAIEWLDDPPGFRIAWTYIGHAGPATREYRYDGTTFVERGK
;
A
#
# COMPACT_ATOMS: atom_id res chain seq x y z
N MET A 1 -12.04 -72.08 21.88
CA MET A 1 -13.10 -71.23 22.44
C MET A 1 -12.45 -70.00 23.04
N SER A 2 -12.81 -68.81 22.52
CA SER A 2 -12.84 -67.46 23.11
C SER A 2 -11.57 -66.91 23.81
N VAL A 3 -10.86 -65.86 23.33
CA VAL A 3 -11.22 -64.40 23.24
C VAL A 3 -11.30 -63.79 24.65
N THR A 4 -10.66 -62.70 25.11
CA THR A 4 -9.85 -61.53 24.63
C THR A 4 -9.37 -60.78 25.90
N SER A 5 -8.28 -60.01 25.96
CA SER A 5 -8.14 -58.57 25.61
C SER A 5 -6.84 -58.08 26.33
N SER A 6 -5.81 -57.50 25.69
CA SER A 6 -5.65 -56.14 25.11
C SER A 6 -6.04 -54.98 26.04
N LEU A 7 -5.03 -54.32 26.61
CA LEU A 7 -5.08 -52.93 27.05
C LEU A 7 -3.69 -52.30 26.81
N THR A 8 -3.57 -51.68 25.64
CA THR A 8 -2.43 -50.87 25.22
C THR A 8 -2.71 -49.43 25.66
N THR A 9 -2.04 -48.95 26.69
CA THR A 9 -2.22 -47.58 27.20
C THR A 9 -1.38 -46.62 26.36
N TRP A 10 -2.03 -45.86 25.48
CA TRP A 10 -1.46 -44.72 24.78
C TRP A 10 -1.23 -43.55 25.75
N CYS A 11 0.04 -43.16 25.93
CA CYS A 11 0.39 -41.84 26.49
C CYS A 11 0.45 -40.82 25.34
N VAL A 12 -0.58 -39.99 25.23
CA VAL A 12 -0.55 -38.78 24.38
C VAL A 12 -0.10 -37.61 25.27
N CYS A 13 1.17 -37.24 25.19
CA CYS A 13 1.65 -35.97 25.75
C CYS A 13 1.29 -34.85 24.76
N ALA A 14 0.26 -34.08 25.07
CA ALA A 14 -0.08 -32.87 24.35
C ALA A 14 1.00 -31.80 24.59
N ALA A 15 1.80 -31.48 23.57
CA ALA A 15 2.69 -30.34 23.61
C ALA A 15 1.88 -29.05 23.46
N ALA A 16 1.76 -28.29 24.55
CA ALA A 16 1.23 -26.93 24.51
C ALA A 16 2.27 -26.03 23.82
N LEU A 17 2.07 -25.73 22.54
CA LEU A 17 2.79 -24.67 21.84
C LEU A 17 2.26 -23.32 22.35
N ALA A 18 2.92 -22.79 23.38
CA ALA A 18 2.79 -21.38 23.74
C ALA A 18 3.43 -20.55 22.62
N ILE A 19 2.62 -20.07 21.68
CA ILE A 19 3.05 -19.04 20.73
C ILE A 19 3.13 -17.75 21.54
N ALA A 20 4.32 -17.44 22.07
CA ALA A 20 4.63 -16.10 22.50
C ALA A 20 4.64 -15.22 21.24
N ALA A 21 3.53 -14.52 20.99
CA ALA A 21 3.49 -13.46 20.01
C ALA A 21 4.39 -12.34 20.51
N SER A 22 5.59 -12.24 19.93
CA SER A 22 6.47 -11.09 20.11
C SER A 22 5.76 -9.86 19.54
N ALA A 23 5.14 -9.07 20.40
CA ALA A 23 4.51 -7.80 20.03
C ALA A 23 5.57 -6.72 19.82
N PHE A 24 6.23 -6.76 18.68
CA PHE A 24 6.82 -5.58 18.04
C PHE A 24 6.29 -5.55 16.62
N ALA A 25 5.03 -5.13 16.47
CA ALA A 25 4.47 -4.86 15.15
C ALA A 25 5.06 -3.53 14.66
N ASP A 26 6.22 -3.59 14.02
CA ASP A 26 6.53 -2.66 12.95
C ASP A 26 5.33 -2.73 12.00
N THR A 27 4.57 -1.65 11.88
CA THR A 27 3.27 -1.73 11.19
C THR A 27 3.56 -1.79 9.70
N ASP A 28 3.70 -3.01 9.19
CA ASP A 28 3.92 -3.25 7.77
C ASP A 28 2.82 -2.58 6.94
N ALA A 29 3.23 -2.08 5.78
CA ALA A 29 2.29 -1.53 4.81
C ALA A 29 1.19 -2.55 4.49
N PRO A 30 -0.08 -2.11 4.35
CA PRO A 30 -1.14 -2.96 3.86
C PRO A 30 -0.76 -3.68 2.55
N ALA A 31 -1.03 -4.99 2.48
CA ALA A 31 -0.81 -5.78 1.25
C ALA A 31 -1.94 -5.63 0.22
N SER A 32 -3.08 -5.06 0.63
CA SER A 32 -4.25 -4.85 -0.21
C SER A 32 -5.07 -3.66 0.29
N VAL A 33 -5.96 -3.17 -0.57
CA VAL A 33 -6.92 -2.10 -0.27
C VAL A 33 -8.33 -2.64 -0.40
N ARG A 34 -9.10 -2.58 0.69
CA ARG A 34 -10.51 -2.93 0.68
C ARG A 34 -11.32 -1.84 -0.03
N LEU A 35 -12.06 -2.25 -1.05
CA LEU A 35 -12.96 -1.43 -1.83
C LEU A 35 -14.36 -1.38 -1.19
N SER A 36 -15.15 -0.40 -1.60
CA SER A 36 -16.50 -0.11 -1.09
C SER A 36 -17.49 -1.24 -1.37
N ASN A 37 -17.27 -1.99 -2.45
CA ASN A 37 -18.03 -3.18 -2.82
C ASN A 37 -17.63 -4.44 -2.02
N GLY A 38 -16.69 -4.33 -1.08
CA GLY A 38 -16.20 -5.46 -0.28
C GLY A 38 -15.09 -6.29 -0.94
N HIS A 39 -14.72 -5.98 -2.19
CA HIS A 39 -13.59 -6.61 -2.86
C HIS A 39 -12.27 -6.01 -2.37
N ALA A 40 -11.15 -6.64 -2.74
CA ALA A 40 -9.81 -6.13 -2.42
C ALA A 40 -9.03 -5.81 -3.70
N LEU A 41 -8.44 -4.62 -3.78
CA LEU A 41 -7.42 -4.30 -4.76
C LEU A 41 -6.05 -4.72 -4.21
N GLN A 42 -5.28 -5.48 -4.97
CA GLN A 42 -3.93 -5.89 -4.58
C GLN A 42 -3.01 -6.08 -5.79
N GLN A 43 -1.71 -6.22 -5.52
CA GLN A 43 -0.75 -6.62 -6.54
C GLN A 43 -0.78 -8.15 -6.75
N ASP A 44 -0.72 -8.58 -8.01
CA ASP A 44 -0.48 -9.96 -8.42
C ASP A 44 0.59 -9.97 -9.52
N GLY A 45 1.81 -10.35 -9.13
CA GLY A 45 3.00 -10.23 -9.96
C GLY A 45 3.18 -8.81 -10.51
N LYS A 46 3.08 -8.67 -11.84
CA LYS A 46 3.30 -7.40 -12.57
C LYS A 46 2.01 -6.63 -12.87
N ARG A 47 0.93 -6.89 -12.12
CA ARG A 47 -0.41 -6.35 -12.38
C ARG A 47 -1.10 -5.97 -11.08
N LEU A 48 -2.05 -5.04 -11.19
CA LEU A 48 -3.07 -4.84 -10.16
C LEU A 48 -4.28 -5.71 -10.49
N VAL A 49 -4.84 -6.34 -9.46
CA VAL A 49 -6.02 -7.18 -9.55
C VAL A 49 -7.04 -6.78 -8.51
N GLU A 50 -8.30 -6.97 -8.84
CA GLU A 50 -9.42 -6.92 -7.92
C GLU A 50 -9.80 -8.36 -7.55
N VAL A 51 -9.86 -8.65 -6.26
CA VAL A 51 -10.16 -9.95 -5.69
C VAL A 51 -11.52 -9.90 -5.00
N ASP A 52 -12.44 -10.70 -5.52
CA ASP A 52 -13.71 -11.03 -4.89
C ASP A 52 -13.54 -12.37 -4.18
N ALA A 53 -13.27 -12.30 -2.87
CA ALA A 53 -13.03 -13.48 -2.06
C ALA A 53 -14.31 -14.32 -1.87
N ALA A 54 -15.49 -13.69 -1.86
CA ALA A 54 -16.77 -14.37 -1.67
C ALA A 54 -17.08 -15.32 -2.83
N HIS A 55 -16.78 -14.88 -4.07
CA HIS A 55 -16.99 -15.68 -5.27
C HIS A 55 -15.70 -16.31 -5.83
N ARG A 56 -14.58 -16.17 -5.10
CA ARG A 56 -13.24 -16.67 -5.49
C ARG A 56 -12.82 -16.24 -6.89
N ARG A 57 -13.10 -14.98 -7.23
CA ARG A 57 -12.82 -14.41 -8.54
C ARG A 57 -11.74 -13.36 -8.44
N THR A 58 -10.76 -13.45 -9.34
CA THR A 58 -9.73 -12.43 -9.52
C THR A 58 -9.87 -11.81 -10.91
N THR A 59 -9.92 -10.49 -10.98
CA THR A 59 -10.04 -9.75 -12.25
C THR A 59 -8.88 -8.78 -12.38
N THR A 60 -8.16 -8.82 -13.50
CA THR A 60 -7.12 -7.82 -13.78
C THR A 60 -7.73 -6.44 -13.95
N VAL A 61 -7.16 -5.48 -13.22
CA VAL A 61 -7.56 -4.07 -13.29
C VAL A 61 -6.97 -3.44 -14.55
N ARG A 62 -7.82 -2.76 -15.31
CA ARG A 62 -7.44 -2.05 -16.54
C ARG A 62 -6.89 -0.68 -16.15
N LEU A 63 -5.63 -0.45 -16.48
CA LEU A 63 -4.89 0.78 -16.22
C LEU A 63 -4.58 1.51 -17.55
N PRO A 64 -4.50 2.86 -17.54
CA PRO A 64 -3.93 3.62 -18.65
C PRO A 64 -2.54 3.10 -19.02
N ILE A 65 -2.17 3.20 -20.30
CA ILE A 65 -0.96 2.57 -20.85
C ILE A 65 0.31 2.94 -20.05
N ALA A 66 0.48 4.21 -19.70
CA ALA A 66 1.64 4.67 -18.93
C ALA A 66 1.71 4.02 -17.55
N LEU A 67 0.63 4.07 -16.78
CA LEU A 67 0.56 3.46 -15.44
C LEU A 67 0.70 1.93 -15.50
N ARG A 68 0.11 1.28 -16.51
CA ARG A 68 0.26 -0.16 -16.71
C ARG A 68 1.73 -0.56 -16.90
N ARG A 69 2.50 0.24 -17.65
CA ARG A 69 3.94 0.01 -17.83
C ARG A 69 4.70 0.21 -16.52
N ALA A 70 4.42 1.29 -15.80
CA ALA A 70 5.04 1.58 -14.51
C ALA A 70 4.81 0.45 -13.50
N VAL A 71 3.56 -0.04 -13.38
CA VAL A 71 3.21 -1.19 -12.54
C VAL A 71 3.93 -2.46 -12.98
N ALA A 72 4.07 -2.69 -14.29
CA ALA A 72 4.71 -3.90 -14.80
C ALA A 72 6.25 -3.91 -14.65
N SER A 73 6.88 -2.74 -14.54
CA SER A 73 8.33 -2.59 -14.33
C SER A 73 8.70 -2.29 -12.87
N ALA A 74 7.71 -2.15 -11.99
CA ALA A 74 7.92 -1.78 -10.59
C ALA A 74 8.84 -2.79 -9.87
N SER A 75 9.75 -2.26 -9.05
CA SER A 75 10.50 -3.07 -8.08
C SER A 75 9.61 -3.46 -6.91
N SER A 76 8.72 -2.56 -6.48
CA SER A 76 7.72 -2.81 -5.45
C SER A 76 6.47 -1.94 -5.66
N ILE A 77 5.33 -2.39 -5.13
CA ILE A 77 4.10 -1.62 -5.07
C ILE A 77 3.66 -1.54 -3.61
N GLY A 78 3.28 -0.34 -3.18
CA GLY A 78 2.85 -0.03 -1.83
C GLY A 78 1.42 0.50 -1.78
N PHE A 79 0.71 0.19 -0.69
CA PHE A 79 -0.59 0.77 -0.40
C PHE A 79 -0.50 1.59 0.89
N PRO A 80 -0.61 2.93 0.84
CA PRO A 80 -0.62 3.76 2.04
C PRO A 80 -1.79 3.51 3.00
N SER A 81 -2.90 2.97 2.51
CA SER A 81 -4.09 2.70 3.31
C SER A 81 -4.69 1.34 2.96
N ALA A 82 -5.20 0.65 3.97
CA ALA A 82 -5.92 -0.62 3.82
C ALA A 82 -7.35 -0.43 3.28
N SER A 83 -7.82 0.80 3.08
CA SER A 83 -9.17 1.11 2.61
C SER A 83 -9.16 2.18 1.53
N SER A 84 -10.08 2.05 0.58
CA SER A 84 -10.38 3.09 -0.39
C SER A 84 -11.09 4.28 0.28
N LYS A 85 -11.18 5.40 -0.46
CA LYS A 85 -11.90 6.60 -0.03
C LYS A 85 -12.93 6.97 -1.09
N VAL A 86 -14.18 7.17 -0.67
CA VAL A 86 -15.23 7.70 -1.54
C VAL A 86 -15.30 9.21 -1.39
N ILE A 87 -15.16 9.94 -2.50
CA ILE A 87 -15.21 11.40 -2.56
C ILE A 87 -16.13 11.77 -3.71
N ASP A 88 -17.18 12.56 -3.46
CA ASP A 88 -18.17 12.96 -4.47
C ASP A 88 -18.75 11.78 -5.28
N GLY A 89 -19.00 10.66 -4.60
CA GLY A 89 -19.52 9.43 -5.22
C GLY A 89 -18.50 8.67 -6.08
N LYS A 90 -17.24 9.10 -6.15
CA LYS A 90 -16.15 8.42 -6.84
C LYS A 90 -15.26 7.73 -5.83
N GLU A 91 -14.90 6.47 -6.12
CA GLU A 91 -14.03 5.69 -5.26
C GLU A 91 -12.56 5.87 -5.67
N PHE A 92 -11.70 6.13 -4.69
CA PHE A 92 -10.27 6.37 -4.87
C PHE A 92 -9.41 5.42 -4.05
N VAL A 93 -8.26 5.06 -4.62
CA VAL A 93 -7.21 4.27 -3.98
C VAL A 93 -5.88 5.00 -4.13
N LEU A 94 -5.06 5.02 -3.08
CA LEU A 94 -3.67 5.45 -3.16
C LEU A 94 -2.77 4.25 -3.43
N VAL A 95 -1.91 4.36 -4.43
CA VAL A 95 -0.93 3.33 -4.81
C VAL A 95 0.43 3.98 -5.00
N LEU A 96 1.44 3.50 -4.28
CA LEU A 96 2.83 3.81 -4.56
C LEU A 96 3.38 2.80 -5.54
N VAL A 97 3.96 3.29 -6.63
CA VAL A 97 4.71 2.47 -7.58
C VAL A 97 6.17 2.89 -7.48
N ASN A 98 7.01 1.96 -7.03
CA ASN A 98 8.44 2.19 -6.86
C ASN A 98 9.21 1.57 -8.03
N GLN A 99 10.21 2.29 -8.51
CA GLN A 99 11.21 1.79 -9.45
C GLN A 99 12.56 1.75 -8.74
N SER A 100 13.38 0.75 -9.05
CA SER A 100 14.75 0.73 -8.56
C SER A 100 15.52 1.95 -9.10
N SER A 101 16.22 2.65 -8.22
CA SER A 101 17.11 3.75 -8.58
C SER A 101 18.43 3.14 -9.06
N SER A 102 18.56 2.91 -10.37
CA SER A 102 19.76 2.30 -10.97
C SER A 102 20.99 3.20 -10.92
N ASP A 103 20.77 4.52 -10.79
CA ASP A 103 21.82 5.51 -11.05
C ASP A 103 22.46 6.05 -9.76
N ASN A 104 21.79 5.91 -8.60
CA ASN A 104 22.37 6.22 -7.28
C ASN A 104 21.66 5.46 -6.14
N PRO A 105 21.90 4.15 -5.99
CA PRO A 105 21.23 3.32 -4.99
C PRO A 105 21.60 3.66 -3.53
N MET A 106 22.69 4.43 -3.33
CA MET A 106 23.16 4.90 -2.02
C MET A 106 22.70 6.34 -1.70
N GLY A 107 21.78 6.90 -2.48
CA GLY A 107 21.23 8.24 -2.29
C GLY A 107 20.39 8.38 -1.02
N TYR A 108 19.91 9.61 -0.77
CA TYR A 108 19.34 10.04 0.51
C TYR A 108 18.10 9.26 0.96
N CYS A 109 17.37 8.65 0.03
CA CYS A 109 16.13 7.96 0.32
C CYS A 109 16.31 6.58 0.98
N GLY A 110 17.55 6.07 1.13
CA GLY A 110 17.92 4.87 1.90
C GLY A 110 17.41 3.52 1.37
N ALA A 111 16.31 3.54 0.61
CA ALA A 111 15.67 2.38 0.01
C ALA A 111 16.16 2.09 -1.42
N GLY A 112 16.92 3.00 -2.02
CA GLY A 112 17.38 2.86 -3.41
C GLY A 112 16.23 2.78 -4.42
N GLU A 113 15.09 3.39 -4.11
CA GLU A 113 13.88 3.36 -4.94
C GLU A 113 13.32 4.76 -5.19
N GLU A 114 12.88 4.98 -6.43
CA GLU A 114 12.15 6.14 -6.89
C GLU A 114 10.64 5.85 -6.82
N GLY A 115 9.94 6.49 -5.88
CA GLY A 115 8.54 6.22 -5.58
C GLY A 115 7.60 7.29 -6.13
N THR A 116 6.61 6.88 -6.93
CA THR A 116 5.53 7.75 -7.41
C THR A 116 4.21 7.35 -6.77
N LEU A 117 3.55 8.30 -6.10
CA LEU A 117 2.19 8.14 -5.60
C LEU A 117 1.19 8.37 -6.73
N TYR A 118 0.22 7.49 -6.84
CA TYR A 118 -0.95 7.63 -7.70
C TYR A 118 -2.24 7.65 -6.88
N ALA A 119 -3.12 8.60 -7.15
CA ALA A 119 -4.52 8.53 -6.72
C ALA A 119 -5.36 7.98 -7.88
N LEU A 120 -5.78 6.73 -7.76
CA LEU A 120 -6.53 6.02 -8.77
C LEU A 120 -8.01 6.12 -8.49
N GLN A 121 -8.78 6.67 -9.42
CA GLN A 121 -10.23 6.53 -9.41
C GLN A 121 -10.59 5.13 -9.93
N VAL A 122 -11.29 4.35 -9.12
CA VAL A 122 -11.73 2.99 -9.45
C VAL A 122 -13.20 3.01 -9.86
N SER A 123 -13.52 2.31 -10.95
CA SER A 123 -14.88 2.14 -11.46
C SER A 123 -15.01 0.75 -12.09
N GLY A 124 -15.53 -0.20 -11.30
CA GLY A 124 -15.45 -1.62 -11.64
C GLY A 124 -13.99 -2.05 -11.85
N ASN A 125 -13.71 -2.83 -12.89
CA ASN A 125 -12.36 -3.31 -13.17
C ASN A 125 -11.46 -2.29 -13.89
N VAL A 126 -11.80 -0.99 -13.88
CA VAL A 126 -11.01 0.08 -14.51
C VAL A 126 -10.51 1.02 -13.42
N ALA A 127 -9.22 1.33 -13.42
CA ALA A 127 -8.62 2.31 -12.53
C ALA A 127 -7.87 3.37 -13.34
N THR A 128 -8.27 4.63 -13.21
CA THR A 128 -7.67 5.76 -13.93
C THR A 128 -6.92 6.65 -12.95
N SER A 129 -5.69 7.05 -13.29
CA SER A 129 -4.95 8.04 -12.49
C SER A 129 -5.64 9.40 -12.58
N ARG A 130 -6.04 9.94 -11.43
CA ARG A 130 -6.50 11.33 -11.29
C ARG A 130 -5.42 12.25 -10.73
N TYR A 131 -4.38 11.68 -10.14
CA TYR A 131 -3.24 12.41 -9.63
C TYR A 131 -2.02 11.50 -9.63
N ALA A 132 -0.86 12.07 -9.93
CA ALA A 132 0.43 11.39 -9.81
C ALA A 132 1.52 12.38 -9.39
N MET A 133 2.36 12.00 -8.44
CA MET A 133 3.49 12.82 -7.98
C MET A 133 4.64 11.93 -7.48
N PRO A 134 5.91 12.26 -7.80
CA PRO A 134 7.07 11.67 -7.11
C PRO A 134 7.04 12.05 -5.63
N VAL A 135 7.06 11.05 -4.76
CA VAL A 135 7.00 11.26 -3.30
C VAL A 135 8.22 10.70 -2.56
N GLN A 136 9.05 9.92 -3.25
CA GLN A 136 10.32 9.42 -2.75
C GLN A 136 11.32 9.41 -3.91
N SER A 137 12.52 9.91 -3.68
CA SER A 137 13.56 9.98 -4.71
C SER A 137 14.94 10.04 -4.08
N CYS A 138 15.81 9.10 -4.45
CA CYS A 138 17.21 9.12 -4.04
C CYS A 138 18.03 10.12 -4.86
N LEU A 139 17.58 10.42 -6.09
CA LEU A 139 18.21 11.36 -7.00
C LEU A 139 17.87 12.83 -6.68
N ASN A 140 16.67 13.09 -6.16
CA ASN A 140 16.17 14.44 -5.93
C ASN A 140 15.99 14.78 -4.44
N ASP A 141 16.64 14.04 -3.55
CA ASP A 141 16.58 14.23 -2.09
C ASP A 141 15.14 14.32 -1.55
N ILE A 142 14.25 13.41 -1.99
CA ILE A 142 12.86 13.35 -1.52
C ILE A 142 12.72 12.13 -0.62
N SER A 143 12.39 12.34 0.65
CA SER A 143 12.23 11.26 1.62
C SER A 143 10.98 11.45 2.45
N LEU A 144 10.12 10.42 2.45
CA LEU A 144 8.91 10.36 3.25
C LEU A 144 9.27 10.35 4.75
N ASP A 145 8.41 10.92 5.57
CA ASP A 145 8.60 10.93 7.02
C ASP A 145 8.28 9.55 7.62
N THR A 146 9.29 8.86 8.14
CA THR A 146 9.13 7.57 8.83
C THR A 146 8.95 7.72 10.35
N GLY A 147 8.97 8.96 10.85
CA GLY A 147 8.82 9.32 12.25
C GLY A 147 9.90 8.74 13.17
N VAL A 148 9.64 8.81 14.47
CA VAL A 148 10.44 8.09 15.47
C VAL A 148 10.12 6.60 15.38
N ASN A 149 11.16 5.77 15.22
CA ASN A 149 11.16 4.30 15.05
C ASN A 149 11.16 3.77 13.61
N ASN A 150 11.35 4.61 12.58
CA ASN A 150 11.51 4.17 11.20
C ASN A 150 10.37 3.27 10.69
N ARG A 151 9.12 3.70 10.92
CA ARG A 151 7.93 2.98 10.45
C ARG A 151 7.93 2.91 8.92
N SER A 152 7.05 2.06 8.36
CA SER A 152 6.85 2.01 6.91
C SER A 152 6.68 3.42 6.33
N PRO A 153 7.46 3.81 5.29
CA PRO A 153 7.39 5.15 4.71
C PRO A 153 6.00 5.47 4.15
N TYR A 154 5.18 4.46 3.86
CA TYR A 154 3.82 4.67 3.36
C TYR A 154 2.89 5.23 4.44
N GLY A 155 3.23 5.09 5.72
CA GLY A 155 2.51 5.74 6.83
C GLY A 155 2.60 7.27 6.81
N ALA A 156 3.53 7.84 6.04
CA ALA A 156 3.61 9.28 5.82
C ALA A 156 2.49 9.82 4.91
N ILE A 157 1.71 8.93 4.29
CA ILE A 157 0.65 9.25 3.33
C ILE A 157 -0.68 8.76 3.89
N GLU A 158 -1.59 9.69 4.14
CA GLU A 158 -2.84 9.39 4.86
C GLU A 158 -4.04 10.02 4.16
N TRP A 159 -5.17 9.32 4.15
CA TRP A 159 -6.45 9.93 3.77
C TRP A 159 -6.87 10.97 4.81
N LEU A 160 -7.57 12.00 4.33
CA LEU A 160 -8.22 13.04 5.13
C LEU A 160 -9.73 12.95 4.94
N ASP A 161 -10.48 13.14 6.02
CA ASP A 161 -11.94 12.98 6.03
C ASP A 161 -12.70 14.28 5.80
N ASP A 162 -12.24 15.40 6.37
CA ASP A 162 -12.94 16.68 6.31
C ASP A 162 -11.98 17.88 6.07
N PRO A 163 -12.00 18.51 4.89
CA PRO A 163 -12.64 18.02 3.65
C PRO A 163 -11.99 16.70 3.16
N PRO A 164 -12.58 15.94 2.24
CA PRO A 164 -11.91 14.75 1.72
C PRO A 164 -10.62 15.08 0.93
N GLY A 165 -9.57 14.30 1.13
CA GLY A 165 -8.27 14.52 0.49
C GLY A 165 -7.22 13.54 0.98
N PHE A 166 -5.95 13.80 0.74
CA PHE A 166 -4.86 13.10 1.41
C PHE A 166 -3.75 14.06 1.83
N ARG A 167 -3.00 13.65 2.84
CA ARG A 167 -1.82 14.35 3.34
C ARG A 167 -0.57 13.54 3.00
N ILE A 168 0.52 14.23 2.75
CA ILE A 168 1.85 13.63 2.65
C ILE A 168 2.80 14.39 3.58
N ALA A 169 3.56 13.65 4.38
CA ALA A 169 4.65 14.16 5.20
C ALA A 169 6.01 13.72 4.64
N TRP A 170 6.96 14.66 4.61
CA TRP A 170 8.32 14.42 4.19
C TRP A 170 9.29 14.85 5.29
N THR A 171 10.36 14.08 5.45
CA THR A 171 11.53 14.52 6.19
C THR A 171 12.28 15.59 5.38
N TYR A 172 12.38 15.39 4.06
CA TYR A 172 12.98 16.33 3.11
C TYR A 172 12.30 16.26 1.75
N ILE A 173 12.22 17.40 1.07
CA ILE A 173 11.76 17.50 -0.32
C ILE A 173 12.75 18.37 -1.10
N GLY A 174 13.74 17.72 -1.72
CA GLY A 174 14.92 18.40 -2.25
C GLY A 174 15.80 18.91 -1.10
N HIS A 175 16.34 20.12 -1.24
CA HIS A 175 17.15 20.75 -0.19
C HIS A 175 16.32 21.47 0.89
N ALA A 176 14.98 21.32 0.86
CA ALA A 176 14.11 21.86 1.88
C ALA A 176 13.93 20.85 3.03
N GLY A 177 13.86 21.37 4.26
CA GLY A 177 13.61 20.57 5.47
C GLY A 177 12.21 19.98 5.54
N PRO A 178 11.79 19.48 6.73
CA PRO A 178 10.53 18.77 6.90
C PRO A 178 9.33 19.56 6.39
N ALA A 179 8.46 18.87 5.66
CA ALA A 179 7.29 19.47 5.04
C ALA A 179 6.09 18.55 5.15
N THR A 180 4.91 19.15 5.23
CA THR A 180 3.64 18.43 5.13
C THR A 180 2.74 19.20 4.19
N ARG A 181 2.18 18.50 3.21
CA ARG A 181 1.25 19.08 2.23
C ARG A 181 -0.04 18.28 2.21
N GLU A 182 -1.13 18.99 1.99
CA GLU A 182 -2.45 18.41 1.87
C GLU A 182 -2.99 18.62 0.47
N TYR A 183 -3.61 17.59 -0.08
CA TYR A 183 -4.14 17.56 -1.41
C TYR A 183 -5.64 17.28 -1.35
N ARG A 184 -6.44 18.17 -1.92
CA ARG A 184 -7.91 18.07 -1.91
C ARG A 184 -8.42 17.80 -3.31
N TYR A 185 -9.47 17.00 -3.42
CA TYR A 185 -10.09 16.74 -4.71
C TYR A 185 -10.92 17.95 -5.15
N ASP A 186 -10.75 18.41 -6.38
CA ASP A 186 -11.48 19.57 -6.94
C ASP A 186 -12.63 19.18 -7.87
N GLY A 187 -12.97 17.89 -7.91
CA GLY A 187 -13.93 17.31 -8.86
C GLY A 187 -13.27 16.67 -10.09
N THR A 188 -11.99 16.97 -10.35
CA THR A 188 -11.23 16.44 -11.50
C THR A 188 -9.92 15.78 -11.07
N THR A 189 -9.10 16.46 -10.28
CA THR A 189 -7.78 16.05 -9.81
C THR A 189 -7.62 16.37 -8.32
N PHE A 190 -6.52 15.92 -7.73
CA PHE A 190 -6.11 16.38 -6.41
C PHE A 190 -5.18 17.59 -6.57
N VAL A 191 -5.47 18.67 -5.84
CA VAL A 191 -4.70 19.92 -5.86
C VAL A 191 -4.13 20.19 -4.48
N GLU A 192 -2.87 20.64 -4.44
CA GLU A 192 -2.25 21.09 -3.20
C GLU A 192 -3.04 22.28 -2.66
N ARG A 193 -3.43 22.21 -1.39
CA ARG A 193 -3.91 23.39 -0.66
C ARG A 193 -2.71 23.95 0.09
N GLY A 194 -2.26 25.13 -0.33
CA GLY A 194 -1.32 25.92 0.46
C GLY A 194 -1.90 26.21 1.84
N LYS A 195 -1.04 26.26 2.85
CA LYS A 195 -1.39 26.88 4.13
C LYS A 195 -1.78 28.35 3.95
#